data_AF-A0A5P9JS14-F1
#
_entry.id   AF-A0A5P9JS14-F1
#
_cell.length_a   1.000
_cell.length_b   1.000
_cell.length_c   1.000
_cell.angle_alpha   90.00
_cell.angle_beta   90.00
_cell.angle_gamma   90.00
#
_symmetry.space_group_name_H-M   'P 1'
#
loop_
_entity.id
_entity.type
_entity.pdbx_description
1 polymer ?
#
loop_
_entity_poly.entity_id
_entity_poly.type
_entity_poly.pdbx_seq_one_letter_code
_entity_poly.pdbx_strand_id
1 'polypeptide(L)'
;MTEEVFNQVEVFVSEPVQKVLKTRTFGDSSNRINEICERYLELVRFDMPTLSLNEWVALLDCLNGTLRDASTIQCLEHDISDAIALDQLDKCWNIDGDDFCNRLKAMTYGQKTAIVEVVDRYWSAYGGKSVDANEALESIGAKIAR
;
A
#
# COMPACT_ATOMS: atom_id res chain seq x y z
N MET A 1 -27.78 1.53 28.49
CA MET A 1 -27.60 0.60 27.36
C MET A 1 -27.34 1.45 26.14
N THR A 2 -26.08 1.56 25.71
CA THR A 2 -25.72 2.14 24.41
C THR A 2 -26.05 1.09 23.36
N GLU A 3 -26.85 1.44 22.35
CA GLU A 3 -27.06 0.58 21.19
C GLU A 3 -25.70 0.29 20.54
N GLU A 4 -25.33 -0.99 20.45
CA GLU A 4 -24.22 -1.40 19.61
C GLU A 4 -24.63 -1.14 18.15
N VAL A 5 -23.96 -0.19 17.52
CA VAL A 5 -24.16 0.10 16.10
C VAL A 5 -23.41 -0.97 15.30
N PHE A 6 -24.14 -1.93 14.75
CA PHE A 6 -23.59 -2.88 13.79
C PHE A 6 -23.49 -2.20 12.42
N ASN A 7 -22.26 -1.93 11.98
CA ASN A 7 -22.02 -1.49 10.61
C ASN A 7 -22.03 -2.71 9.68
N GLN A 8 -23.06 -2.82 8.83
CA GLN A 8 -23.15 -3.87 7.82
C GLN A 8 -22.62 -3.37 6.47
N VAL A 9 -21.79 -4.18 5.82
CA VAL A 9 -21.28 -3.93 4.47
C VAL A 9 -21.52 -5.16 3.60
N GLU A 10 -22.00 -4.95 2.38
CA GLU A 10 -22.10 -6.00 1.36
C GLU A 10 -20.84 -5.97 0.48
N VAL A 11 -20.23 -7.14 0.26
CA VAL A 11 -18.99 -7.26 -0.51
C VAL A 11 -19.10 -8.37 -1.56
N PHE A 12 -18.63 -8.08 -2.77
CA PHE A 12 -18.43 -9.08 -3.81
C PHE A 12 -17.01 -9.63 -3.71
N VAL A 13 -16.88 -10.94 -3.59
CA VAL A 13 -15.59 -11.61 -3.37
C VAL A 13 -15.22 -12.54 -4.51
N SER A 14 -13.94 -12.53 -4.87
CA SER A 14 -13.37 -13.40 -5.89
C SER A 14 -13.37 -14.87 -5.47
N GLU A 15 -13.22 -15.79 -6.43
CA GLU A 15 -13.17 -17.24 -6.16
C GLU A 15 -12.06 -17.62 -5.14
N PRO A 16 -10.83 -17.07 -5.21
CA PRO A 16 -9.81 -17.32 -4.19
C PRO A 16 -10.26 -16.91 -2.78
N VAL A 17 -10.91 -15.74 -2.64
CA VAL A 17 -11.42 -15.28 -1.34
C VAL A 17 -12.56 -16.19 -0.86
N GLN A 18 -13.47 -16.61 -1.74
CA GLN A 18 -14.51 -17.58 -1.38
C GLN A 18 -13.92 -18.89 -0.86
N LYS A 19 -12.84 -19.40 -1.49
CA LYS A 19 -12.14 -20.59 -1.02
C LYS A 19 -11.61 -20.40 0.41
N VAL A 20 -10.98 -19.24 0.69
CA VAL A 20 -10.50 -18.91 2.03
C VAL A 20 -11.64 -18.83 3.05
N LEU A 21 -12.75 -18.18 2.72
CA LEU A 21 -13.89 -18.05 3.63
C LEU A 21 -14.58 -19.39 3.91
N LYS A 22 -14.60 -20.31 2.94
CA LYS A 22 -15.19 -21.66 3.07
C LYS A 22 -14.32 -22.66 3.85
N THR A 23 -13.09 -22.30 4.26
CA THR A 23 -12.20 -23.22 4.99
C THR A 23 -12.66 -23.54 6.41
N ARG A 24 -13.58 -22.77 7.00
CA ARG A 24 -14.18 -23.05 8.32
C ARG A 24 -15.56 -23.69 8.16
N THR A 25 -15.81 -24.74 8.92
CA THR A 25 -16.99 -25.61 8.81
C THR A 25 -18.31 -24.95 9.20
N PHE A 26 -18.31 -23.83 9.94
CA PHE A 26 -19.54 -23.13 10.33
C PHE A 26 -19.40 -21.61 10.44
N GLY A 27 -20.30 -20.90 9.76
CA GLY A 27 -21.10 -19.80 10.34
C GLY A 27 -20.51 -18.40 10.43
N ASP A 28 -19.26 -18.15 10.03
CA ASP A 28 -18.63 -16.89 10.44
C ASP A 28 -17.67 -16.27 9.42
N SER A 29 -18.16 -16.09 8.18
CA SER A 29 -17.44 -15.35 7.15
C SER A 29 -17.11 -13.92 7.61
N SER A 30 -18.01 -13.29 8.38
CA SER A 30 -17.80 -11.92 8.88
C SER A 30 -16.62 -11.83 9.84
N ASN A 31 -16.54 -12.66 10.88
CA ASN A 31 -15.36 -12.61 11.76
C ASN A 31 -14.12 -13.08 11.02
N ARG A 32 -14.24 -13.99 10.05
CA ARG A 32 -13.07 -14.38 9.24
C ARG A 32 -12.54 -13.21 8.40
N ILE A 33 -13.42 -12.40 7.83
CA ILE A 33 -13.04 -11.17 7.11
C ILE A 33 -12.37 -10.19 8.08
N ASN A 34 -12.98 -9.92 9.24
CA ASN A 34 -12.40 -9.05 10.26
C ASN A 34 -11.00 -9.52 10.70
N GLU A 35 -10.83 -10.80 11.04
CA GLU A 35 -9.54 -11.38 11.40
C GLU A 35 -8.47 -11.19 10.30
N ILE A 36 -8.83 -11.35 9.03
CA ILE A 36 -7.91 -11.19 7.90
C ILE A 36 -7.53 -9.72 7.75
N CYS A 37 -8.50 -8.80 7.79
CA CYS A 37 -8.27 -7.37 7.70
C CYS A 37 -7.42 -6.86 8.86
N GLU A 38 -7.69 -7.28 10.09
CA GLU A 38 -6.90 -6.92 11.28
C GLU A 38 -5.45 -7.40 11.14
N ARG A 39 -5.23 -8.66 10.73
CA ARG A 39 -3.87 -9.19 10.50
C ARG A 39 -3.14 -8.46 9.38
N TYR A 40 -3.85 -8.10 8.31
CA TYR A 40 -3.30 -7.30 7.22
C TYR A 40 -2.87 -5.91 7.71
N LEU A 41 -3.72 -5.22 8.48
CA LEU A 41 -3.39 -3.92 9.07
C LEU A 41 -2.18 -3.99 10.00
N GLU A 42 -2.09 -5.04 10.81
CA GLU A 42 -0.94 -5.29 11.67
C GLU A 42 0.34 -5.57 10.88
N LEU A 43 0.25 -6.35 9.79
CA LEU A 43 1.37 -6.58 8.86
C LEU A 43 1.85 -5.27 8.26
N VAL A 44 0.95 -4.45 7.71
CA VAL A 44 1.29 -3.14 7.15
C VAL A 44 1.98 -2.27 8.21
N ARG A 45 1.45 -2.21 9.42
CA ARG A 45 2.03 -1.39 10.51
C ARG A 45 3.44 -1.85 10.88
N PHE A 46 3.62 -3.17 11.00
CA PHE A 46 4.88 -3.78 11.41
C PHE A 46 5.95 -3.63 10.33
N ASP A 47 5.61 -3.94 9.08
CA ASP A 47 6.54 -3.94 7.95
C ASP A 47 6.69 -2.57 7.27
N MET A 48 5.97 -1.53 7.71
CA MET A 48 6.06 -0.18 7.12
C MET A 48 7.52 0.30 7.06
N PRO A 49 8.12 0.45 5.86
CA PRO A 49 9.48 0.92 5.72
C PRO A 49 9.58 2.40 6.04
N THR A 50 10.77 2.83 6.47
CA THR A 50 11.09 4.26 6.62
C THR A 50 11.82 4.70 5.37
N LEU A 51 11.25 5.65 4.64
CA LEU A 51 11.79 6.20 3.40
C LEU A 51 11.90 7.73 3.50
N SER A 52 12.72 8.34 2.66
CA SER A 52 12.76 9.80 2.59
C SER A 52 11.44 10.36 2.03
N LEU A 53 11.16 11.64 2.27
CA LEU A 53 9.99 12.30 1.68
C LEU A 53 9.99 12.18 0.15
N ASN A 54 11.14 12.40 -0.48
CA ASN A 54 11.28 12.35 -1.93
C ASN A 54 11.06 10.94 -2.48
N GLU A 55 11.52 9.90 -1.78
CA GLU A 55 11.26 8.50 -2.17
C GLU A 55 9.77 8.16 -2.10
N TRP A 56 9.07 8.64 -1.06
CA TRP A 56 7.62 8.47 -0.98
C TRP A 56 6.91 9.17 -2.13
N VAL A 57 7.27 10.41 -2.44
CA VAL A 57 6.61 11.15 -3.52
C VAL A 57 6.95 10.54 -4.90
N ALA A 58 8.17 10.03 -5.10
CA ALA A 58 8.53 9.28 -6.30
C ALA A 58 7.68 8.00 -6.46
N LEU A 59 7.41 7.29 -5.37
CA LEU A 59 6.50 6.14 -5.38
C LEU A 59 5.05 6.54 -5.71
N LEU A 60 4.56 7.65 -5.15
CA LEU A 60 3.21 8.14 -5.46
C LEU A 60 3.06 8.48 -6.95
N ASP A 61 4.05 9.16 -7.52
CA ASP A 61 4.10 9.57 -8.92
C ASP A 61 4.18 8.34 -9.85
N CYS A 62 5.18 7.47 -9.63
CA CYS A 62 5.41 6.25 -10.41
C CYS A 62 4.18 5.32 -10.41
N LEU A 63 3.53 5.16 -9.25
CA LEU A 63 2.43 4.22 -9.08
C LEU A 63 1.05 4.84 -9.37
N ASN A 64 1.00 6.06 -9.91
CA ASN A 64 -0.26 6.67 -10.30
C ASN A 64 -0.85 5.94 -11.52
N GLY A 65 -2.04 5.35 -11.37
CA GLY A 65 -2.74 4.65 -12.46
C GLY A 65 -2.17 3.27 -12.81
N THR A 66 -1.26 2.71 -12.01
CA THR A 66 -0.69 1.36 -12.22
C THR A 66 -1.53 0.25 -11.58
N LEU A 67 -1.30 -1.00 -11.98
CA LEU A 67 -1.90 -2.18 -11.34
C LEU A 67 -1.09 -2.59 -10.11
N ARG A 68 -1.74 -2.62 -8.94
CA ARG A 68 -1.11 -2.94 -7.64
C ARG A 68 -1.79 -4.10 -6.93
N ASP A 69 -2.00 -5.20 -7.66
CA ASP A 69 -2.60 -6.40 -7.09
C ASP A 69 -1.57 -7.30 -6.38
N ALA A 70 -2.05 -8.35 -5.71
CA ALA A 70 -1.22 -9.26 -4.94
C ALA A 70 -0.07 -9.90 -5.75
N SER A 71 -0.20 -10.04 -7.07
CA SER A 71 0.81 -10.62 -7.95
C SER A 71 1.85 -9.62 -8.45
N THR A 72 1.49 -8.33 -8.53
CA THR A 72 2.37 -7.26 -9.02
C THR A 72 3.17 -6.57 -7.91
N ILE A 73 2.71 -6.62 -6.65
CA ILE A 73 3.41 -6.02 -5.49
C ILE A 73 4.90 -6.43 -5.41
N GLN A 74 5.26 -7.64 -5.83
CA GLN A 74 6.65 -8.10 -5.75
C GLN A 74 7.60 -7.41 -6.74
N CYS A 75 7.08 -6.63 -7.70
CA CYS A 75 7.81 -6.05 -8.82
C CYS A 75 7.95 -4.52 -8.75
N LEU A 76 7.74 -3.88 -7.59
CA LEU A 76 7.79 -2.40 -7.47
C LEU A 76 9.10 -1.79 -7.99
N GLU A 77 10.23 -2.51 -7.86
CA GLU A 77 11.51 -2.06 -8.38
C GLU A 77 11.52 -1.95 -9.91
N HIS A 78 10.73 -2.76 -10.62
CA HIS A 78 10.61 -2.67 -12.07
C HIS A 78 9.85 -1.40 -12.47
N ASP A 79 8.74 -1.08 -11.80
CA ASP A 79 7.98 0.14 -12.08
C ASP A 79 8.84 1.40 -11.87
N ILE A 80 9.61 1.43 -10.77
CA ILE A 80 10.51 2.55 -10.47
C ILE A 80 11.69 2.59 -11.45
N SER A 81 12.29 1.44 -11.77
CA SER A 81 13.38 1.38 -12.75
C SER A 81 12.93 1.87 -14.13
N ASP A 82 11.71 1.51 -14.56
CA ASP A 82 11.15 1.95 -15.83
C ASP A 82 10.86 3.46 -15.80
N ALA A 83 10.27 3.99 -14.73
CA ALA A 83 10.02 5.42 -14.57
C ALA A 83 11.32 6.25 -14.51
N ILE A 84 12.40 5.72 -13.92
CA ILE A 84 13.72 6.35 -13.97
C ILE A 84 14.25 6.38 -15.42
N ALA A 85 14.19 5.25 -16.11
CA ALA A 85 14.74 5.13 -17.46
C ALA A 85 13.98 5.98 -18.50
N LEU A 86 12.65 6.06 -18.37
CA LEU A 86 11.77 6.72 -19.34
C LEU A 86 11.54 8.20 -18.99
N ASP A 87 11.31 8.50 -17.71
CA ASP A 87 10.82 9.81 -17.27
C ASP A 87 11.82 10.56 -16.36
N GLN A 88 12.98 9.97 -16.08
CA GLN A 88 14.01 10.55 -15.20
C GLN A 88 13.48 10.85 -13.80
N LEU A 89 12.64 9.95 -13.27
CA LEU A 89 11.97 10.07 -11.96
C LEU A 89 12.96 10.38 -10.83
N ASP A 90 14.15 9.78 -10.88
CA ASP A 90 15.26 9.99 -9.95
C ASP A 90 15.68 11.47 -9.89
N LYS A 91 15.75 12.14 -11.04
CA LYS A 91 16.10 13.56 -11.14
C LYS A 91 14.94 14.46 -10.75
N CYS A 92 13.72 14.09 -11.14
CA CYS A 92 12.51 14.84 -10.80
C CYS A 92 12.35 14.99 -9.29
N TRP A 93 12.60 13.91 -8.55
CA TRP A 93 12.46 13.88 -7.10
C TRP A 93 13.79 13.93 -6.34
N ASN A 94 14.93 14.08 -7.03
CA ASN A 94 16.25 14.14 -6.43
C ASN A 94 16.52 12.99 -5.45
N ILE A 95 16.40 11.75 -5.95
CA ILE A 95 16.71 10.51 -5.22
C ILE A 95 17.87 9.76 -5.90
N ASP A 96 18.57 8.91 -5.14
CA ASP A 96 19.52 7.97 -5.71
C ASP A 96 18.76 6.78 -6.31
N GLY A 97 18.56 6.80 -7.63
CA GLY A 97 17.75 5.80 -8.33
C GLY A 97 18.27 4.38 -8.20
N ASP A 98 19.59 4.19 -8.31
CA ASP A 98 20.21 2.86 -8.25
C ASP A 98 20.13 2.29 -6.82
N ASP A 99 20.46 3.08 -5.80
CA ASP A 99 20.31 2.67 -4.41
C ASP A 99 18.84 2.34 -4.08
N PHE A 100 17.92 3.22 -4.50
CA PHE A 100 16.51 3.05 -4.19
C PHE A 100 15.92 1.79 -4.83
N CYS A 101 16.20 1.54 -6.11
CA CYS A 101 15.81 0.29 -6.80
C CYS A 101 16.38 -0.94 -6.10
N ASN A 102 17.65 -0.92 -5.68
CA ASN A 102 18.26 -2.04 -4.97
C ASN A 102 17.61 -2.28 -3.60
N ARG A 103 17.28 -1.22 -2.85
CA ARG A 103 16.53 -1.33 -1.60
C ARG A 103 15.15 -1.91 -1.82
N LEU A 104 14.38 -1.40 -2.79
CA LEU A 104 13.06 -1.93 -3.14
C LEU A 104 13.13 -3.40 -3.52
N LYS A 105 14.10 -3.79 -4.35
CA LYS A 105 14.31 -5.20 -4.73
C LYS A 105 14.58 -6.10 -3.52
N ALA A 106 15.32 -5.61 -2.53
CA ALA A 106 15.65 -6.35 -1.32
C ALA A 106 14.52 -6.37 -0.27
N MET A 107 13.49 -5.53 -0.42
CA MET A 107 12.37 -5.50 0.51
C MET A 107 11.59 -6.82 0.50
N THR A 108 11.13 -7.19 1.70
CA THR A 108 10.17 -8.27 1.88
C THR A 108 8.86 -7.93 1.19
N TYR A 109 8.06 -8.97 0.90
CA TYR A 109 6.72 -8.77 0.36
C TYR A 109 5.88 -7.86 1.26
N GLY A 110 5.94 -8.00 2.59
CA GLY A 110 5.17 -7.18 3.51
C GLY A 110 5.58 -5.70 3.51
N GLN A 111 6.87 -5.40 3.35
CA GLN A 111 7.34 -4.02 3.15
C GLN A 111 6.80 -3.41 1.85
N LYS A 112 6.80 -4.17 0.75
CA LYS A 112 6.23 -3.73 -0.53
C LYS A 112 4.70 -3.56 -0.44
N THR A 113 4.01 -4.46 0.27
CA THR A 113 2.57 -4.33 0.57
C THR A 113 2.29 -3.05 1.37
N ALA A 114 3.10 -2.74 2.38
CA ALA A 114 2.93 -1.53 3.19
C ALA A 114 3.10 -0.25 2.37
N ILE A 115 4.04 -0.23 1.41
CA ILE A 115 4.19 0.88 0.45
C ILE A 115 2.91 1.04 -0.39
N VAL A 116 2.41 -0.05 -0.97
CA VAL A 116 1.21 -0.02 -1.82
C VAL A 116 -0.02 0.45 -1.04
N GLU A 117 -0.16 0.01 0.21
CA GLU A 117 -1.24 0.48 1.09
C GLU A 117 -1.17 2.00 1.33
N VAL A 118 0.03 2.56 1.53
CA VAL A 118 0.24 4.01 1.66
C VAL A 118 -0.16 4.75 0.37
N VAL A 119 0.26 4.23 -0.78
CA VAL A 119 -0.04 4.79 -2.10
C VAL A 119 -1.54 4.79 -2.35
N ASP A 120 -2.23 3.68 -2.08
CA ASP A 120 -3.67 3.54 -2.26
C ASP A 120 -4.47 4.48 -1.35
N ARG A 121 -4.05 4.61 -0.08
CA ARG A 121 -4.65 5.59 0.85
C ARG A 121 -4.45 7.01 0.39
N TYR A 122 -3.26 7.36 -0.09
CA TYR A 122 -2.98 8.69 -0.61
C TYR A 122 -3.91 9.04 -1.79
N TRP A 123 -3.97 8.17 -2.80
CA TRP A 123 -4.79 8.42 -3.98
C TRP A 123 -6.30 8.40 -3.67
N SER A 124 -6.74 7.59 -2.71
CA SER A 124 -8.14 7.59 -2.24
C SER A 124 -8.51 8.88 -1.50
N ALA A 125 -7.62 9.41 -0.66
CA ALA A 125 -7.89 10.58 0.17
C ALA A 125 -7.67 11.92 -0.58
N TYR A 126 -6.64 11.96 -1.43
CA TYR A 126 -6.10 13.20 -2.01
C TYR A 126 -6.08 13.25 -3.53
N GLY A 127 -6.49 12.19 -4.23
CA GLY A 127 -6.49 12.16 -5.70
C GLY A 127 -7.13 13.41 -6.32
N GLY A 128 -6.35 14.14 -7.12
CA GLY A 128 -6.76 15.38 -7.78
C GLY A 128 -6.77 16.65 -6.91
N LYS A 129 -6.33 16.57 -5.65
CA LYS A 129 -6.24 17.72 -4.72
C LYS A 129 -4.80 18.22 -4.62
N SER A 130 -4.65 19.53 -4.44
CA SER A 130 -3.37 20.12 -4.05
C SER A 130 -3.28 20.11 -2.53
N VAL A 131 -2.31 19.36 -2.00
CA VAL A 131 -2.04 19.23 -0.56
C VAL A 131 -0.53 19.22 -0.33
N ASP A 132 -0.09 19.58 0.87
CA ASP A 132 1.30 19.40 1.27
C ASP A 132 1.61 17.90 1.35
N ALA A 133 2.67 17.47 0.66
CA ALA A 133 2.99 16.05 0.53
C ALA A 133 3.40 15.43 1.87
N ASN A 134 4.12 16.17 2.71
CA ASN A 134 4.59 15.68 3.99
C ASN A 134 3.40 15.47 4.96
N GLU A 135 2.55 16.49 5.09
CA GLU A 135 1.34 16.39 5.92
C GLU A 135 0.40 15.28 5.43
N ALA A 136 0.22 15.17 4.11
CA ALA A 136 -0.63 14.14 3.51
C ALA A 136 -0.08 12.74 3.82
N LEU A 137 1.21 12.49 3.58
CA LEU A 137 1.87 11.21 3.83
C LEU A 137 1.85 10.82 5.31
N GLU A 138 2.11 11.75 6.23
CA GLU A 138 2.02 11.48 7.67
C GLU A 138 0.59 11.06 8.07
N SER A 139 -0.43 11.75 7.54
CA SER A 139 -1.82 11.47 7.89
C SER A 139 -2.34 10.09 7.44
N ILE A 140 -1.74 9.51 6.40
CA ILE A 140 -2.12 8.18 5.87
C ILE A 140 -1.24 7.04 6.42
N GLY A 141 -0.27 7.38 7.28
CA GLY A 141 0.56 6.43 8.01
C GLY A 141 1.90 6.07 7.38
N ALA A 142 2.41 6.89 6.45
CA ALA A 142 3.77 6.71 5.94
C ALA A 142 4.81 7.01 7.03
N LYS A 143 5.93 6.26 7.05
CA LYS A 143 7.08 6.57 7.92
C LYS A 143 8.13 7.33 7.12
N ILE A 144 8.33 8.60 7.47
CA ILE A 144 9.24 9.50 6.77
C ILE A 144 10.54 9.63 7.58
N ALA A 145 11.68 9.39 6.92
CA ALA A 145 13.01 9.63 7.48
C ALA A 145 13.20 11.15 7.70
N ARG A 146 13.58 11.52 8.92
CA ARG A 146 13.89 12.92 9.29
C ARG A 146 15.37 13.24 9.10
#